data_AF-A0A510UXD1-F1
#
_entry.id   AF-A0A510UXD1-F1
#
_cell.length_a   1.000
_cell.length_b   1.000
_cell.length_c   1.000
_cell.angle_alpha   90.00
_cell.angle_beta   90.00
_cell.angle_gamma   90.00
#
_symmetry.space_group_name_H-M   'P 1'
#
loop_
_entity.id
_entity.type
_entity.pdbx_description
1 polymer ?
#
loop_
_entity_poly.entity_id
_entity_poly.type
_entity_poly.pdbx_seq_one_letter_code
_entity_poly.pdbx_strand_id
1 'polypeptide(L)' 'MLSSIDTLQAMQAKSADLSVAAVTGDLENVHDYTIAAAESSLALELTAAVRNKAVDAFNEIMRMQA' A
#
# COMPACT_ATOMS: atom_id res chain seq x y z
N MET A 1 -13.80 24.03 -9.53
CA MET A 1 -12.84 24.46 -8.49
C MET A 1 -13.50 24.62 -7.14
N LEU A 2 -14.59 25.39 -6.97
CA LEU A 2 -15.33 25.43 -5.68
C LEU A 2 -15.88 24.06 -5.25
N SER A 3 -16.45 23.28 -6.18
CA SER A 3 -16.95 21.91 -5.90
C SER A 3 -15.88 20.94 -5.41
N SER A 4 -14.64 21.11 -5.88
CA SER A 4 -13.50 20.30 -5.48
C SER A 4 -13.07 20.60 -4.05
N ILE A 5 -13.21 21.86 -3.61
CA ILE A 5 -12.91 22.28 -2.24
C ILE A 5 -13.99 21.74 -1.28
N ASP A 6 -15.27 21.79 -1.66
CA ASP A 6 -16.36 21.18 -0.89
C ASP A 6 -16.18 19.67 -0.74
N THR A 7 -15.75 19.00 -1.81
CA THR A 7 -15.44 17.56 -1.78
C THR A 7 -14.28 17.27 -0.83
N LEU A 8 -13.24 18.11 -0.81
CA LEU A 8 -12.11 17.96 0.11
C LEU A 8 -12.53 18.20 1.57
N GLN A 9 -13.42 19.16 1.81
CA GLN A 9 -13.92 19.47 3.15
C GLN A 9 -14.79 18.33 3.69
N ALA A 10 -15.64 17.74 2.85
CA ALA A 10 -16.41 16.54 3.20
C ALA A 10 -15.50 15.33 3.48
N MET A 11 -14.39 15.21 2.74
CA MET A 11 -13.41 14.14 2.93
C MET A 11 -12.62 14.30 4.24
N GLN A 12 -12.25 15.52 4.62
CA GLN A 12 -11.63 15.80 5.91
C GLN A 12 -12.56 15.52 7.09
N ALA A 13 -13.83 15.92 7.00
CA ALA A 13 -14.82 15.63 8.03
C ALA A 13 -14.99 14.13 8.27
N LYS A 14 -15.04 13.35 7.18
CA LYS A 14 -15.09 11.88 7.24
C LYS A 14 -13.82 11.26 7.83
N SER A 15 -12.65 11.82 7.52
CA SER A 15 -11.37 11.38 8.08
C SER A 15 -11.26 11.66 9.57
N ALA A 16 -11.79 12.80 10.04
CA ALA A 16 -11.80 13.14 11.46
C ALA A 16 -12.71 12.19 12.24
N ASP A 17 -13.88 11.86 11.69
CA ASP A 17 -14.83 10.91 12.28
C ASP A 17 -14.24 9.50 12.39
N LEU A 18 -13.57 9.03 11.33
CA LEU A 18 -12.85 7.74 11.31
C LEU A 18 -11.66 7.71 12.28
N SER A 19 -10.99 8.86 12.48
CA SER A 19 -9.87 8.96 13.42
C SER A 19 -10.34 8.89 14.87
N VAL A 20 -11.50 9.47 15.19
CA VAL A 20 -12.13 9.34 16.51
C VAL A 20 -12.57 7.88 16.74
N ALA A 21 -13.14 7.22 15.73
CA ALA A 21 -13.51 5.80 15.79
C ALA A 21 -12.31 4.87 16.02
N ALA A 22 -11.14 5.18 15.43
CA ALA A 22 -9.90 4.41 15.61
C ALA A 22 -9.30 4.53 17.04
N VAL A 23 -9.56 5.64 17.74
CA VAL A 23 -9.08 5.88 19.12
C VAL A 23 -9.97 5.19 20.16
N THR A 24 -11.22 4.87 19.84
CA THR A 24 -12.18 4.16 20.72
C THR A 24 -11.82 2.70 21.05
N GLY A 25 -10.74 2.15 20.45
CA GLY A 25 -10.13 0.92 20.93
C GLY A 25 -10.92 -0.35 20.66
N ASP A 26 -11.57 -0.47 19.49
CA ASP A 26 -12.15 -1.73 19.04
C ASP A 26 -11.05 -2.66 18.49
N LEU A 27 -10.25 -3.16 19.42
CA LEU A 27 -9.16 -4.10 19.19
C LEU A 27 -9.74 -5.52 19.04
N GLU A 28 -10.62 -5.75 18.07
CA GLU A 28 -11.24 -7.08 17.90
C GLU A 28 -10.39 -8.03 17.03
N ASN A 29 -9.33 -7.57 16.33
CA ASN A 29 -8.58 -8.42 15.40
C ASN A 29 -7.05 -8.18 15.37
N VAL A 30 -6.33 -8.39 16.48
CA VAL A 30 -4.84 -8.48 16.45
C VAL A 30 -4.35 -9.51 15.42
N HIS A 31 -5.14 -10.57 15.18
CA HIS A 31 -4.85 -11.63 14.22
C HIS A 31 -4.87 -11.13 12.77
N ASP A 32 -5.85 -10.29 12.39
CA ASP A 32 -5.94 -9.73 11.04
C ASP A 32 -4.80 -8.75 10.74
N TYR A 33 -4.38 -7.97 11.75
CA TYR A 33 -3.20 -7.11 11.61
C TYR A 33 -1.93 -7.94 11.33
N THR A 34 -1.72 -9.04 12.06
CA THR A 34 -0.55 -9.91 11.83
C THR A 34 -0.60 -10.65 10.49
N ILE A 35 -1.79 -11.06 10.03
CA ILE A 35 -1.97 -11.67 8.71
C ILE A 35 -1.68 -10.63 7.61
N ALA A 36 -2.28 -9.44 7.70
CA ALA A 36 -2.09 -8.39 6.71
C ALA A 36 -0.63 -7.92 6.66
N ALA A 37 0.06 -7.86 7.80
CA ALA A 37 1.48 -7.56 7.87
C ALA A 37 2.35 -8.64 7.21
N ALA A 38 2.04 -9.93 7.46
CA ALA A 38 2.75 -11.05 6.84
C ALA A 38 2.52 -11.09 5.31
N GLU A 39 1.28 -10.88 4.87
CA GLU A 39 0.92 -10.82 3.45
C GLU A 39 1.61 -9.64 2.74
N SER A 40 1.62 -8.47 3.38
CA SER A 40 2.32 -7.28 2.87
C SER A 40 3.83 -7.53 2.75
N SER A 41 4.44 -8.16 3.75
CA SER A 41 5.86 -8.52 3.73
C SER A 41 6.17 -9.48 2.58
N LEU A 42 5.35 -10.52 2.39
CA LEU A 42 5.50 -11.49 1.30
C LEU A 42 5.32 -10.83 -0.07
N ALA A 43 4.33 -9.94 -0.21
CA ALA A 43 4.09 -9.20 -1.45
C ALA A 43 5.28 -8.28 -1.81
N LEU A 44 5.88 -7.63 -0.82
CA LEU A 44 7.09 -6.82 -1.01
C LEU A 44 8.29 -7.66 -1.44
N GLU A 45 8.50 -8.82 -0.81
CA GLU A 45 9.56 -9.76 -1.18
C GLU A 45 9.39 -10.28 -2.62
N LEU A 46 8.17 -10.69 -2.98
CA LEU A 46 7.83 -11.12 -4.33
C LEU A 46 8.08 -10.00 -5.34
N THR A 47 7.67 -8.77 -5.03
CA THR A 47 7.89 -7.60 -5.90
C THR A 47 9.38 -7.34 -6.12
N ALA A 48 10.19 -7.42 -5.06
CA ALA A 48 11.63 -7.27 -5.15
C ALA A 48 12.26 -8.38 -6.02
N ALA A 49 11.84 -9.63 -5.86
CA ALA A 49 12.30 -10.75 -6.66
C ALA A 49 11.96 -10.59 -8.15
N VAL A 50 10.73 -10.17 -8.46
CA VAL A 50 10.30 -9.89 -9.85
C VAL A 50 11.09 -8.73 -10.44
N ARG A 51 11.29 -7.64 -9.68
CA ARG A 51 12.12 -6.49 -10.12
C ARG A 51 13.53 -6.94 -10.47
N ASN A 52 14.18 -7.71 -9.58
CA ASN A 52 15.53 -8.21 -9.82
C ASN A 52 15.58 -9.08 -11.08
N LYS A 53 14.63 -10.01 -11.24
CA LYS A 53 14.55 -10.86 -12.43
C LYS A 53 14.34 -10.08 -13.73
N ALA A 54 13.55 -9.00 -13.67
CA ALA A 54 13.33 -8.12 -14.81
C ALA A 54 14.60 -7.34 -15.19
N VAL A 55 15.36 -6.85 -14.21
CA VAL A 55 16.66 -6.20 -14.45
C VAL A 55 17.68 -7.18 -15.04
N ASP A 56 17.75 -8.39 -14.51
CA ASP A 56 18.64 -9.44 -15.03
C ASP A 56 18.28 -9.79 -16.49
N ALA A 57 16.99 -9.94 -16.79
CA ALA A 57 16.53 -10.20 -18.15
C ALA A 57 16.85 -9.05 -19.11
N PHE A 58 16.67 -7.79 -18.66
CA PHE A 58 17.04 -6.62 -19.45
C PHE A 58 18.55 -6.58 -19.73
N ASN A 59 19.38 -6.81 -18.71
CA ASN A 59 20.82 -6.86 -18.85
C ASN A 59 21.26 -7.97 -19.81
N GLU A 60 20.64 -9.15 -19.75
CA GLU A 60 20.98 -10.25 -20.66
C GLU A 60 20.59 -9.91 -22.11
N ILE A 61 19.43 -9.30 -22.35
CA ILE A 61 19.04 -8.82 -23.69
C ILE A 61 20.07 -7.82 -24.22
N MET A 62 20.47 -6.85 -23.40
CA MET A 62 21.49 -5.85 -23.77
C MET A 62 22.84 -6.52 -24.08
N ARG A 63 23.20 -7.58 -23.35
CA ARG A 63 24.45 -8.33 -23.56
C ARG A 63 24.42 -9.20 -24.82
N MET A 64 23.24 -9.66 -25.25
CA MET A 64 23.06 -10.39 -26.50
C MET A 64 23.08 -9.49 -27.74
N GLN A 65 22.80 -8.18 -27.60
CA GLN A 65 22.81 -7.22 -28.70
C GLN A 65 24.12 -6.43 -28.88
N ALA A 66 25.07 -6.58 -27.94
CA ALA A 66 26.39 -5.96 -27.99
C ALA A 66 27.43 -6.83 -28.70
#